data_AF-A0A2V8J952-F1
#
_entry.id   AF-A0A2V8J952-F1
#
_cell.length_a   1.000
_cell.length_b   1.000
_cell.length_c   1.000
_cell.angle_alpha   90.00
_cell.angle_beta   90.00
_cell.angle_gamma   90.00
#
_symmetry.space_group_name_H-M   'P 1'
#
loop_
_entity.id
_entity.type
_entity.pdbx_description
1 polymer ?
#
loop_
_entity_poly.entity_id
_entity_poly.type
_entity_poly.pdbx_seq_one_letter_code
_entity_poly.pdbx_strand_id
1 'polypeptide(L)'
;MISAEGPPLLHAGALIDVMDALPHELRSRGHEVAVTLPYYREIRDNPAFKEEDTGVTVDVRVGDKTYIAEYLQGHTPSGVQLFFVRCDEFFDRDGIYGEHGTAY
;
A
#
# COMPACT_ATOMS: atom_id res chain seq x y z
N MET A 1 2.29 -3.49 -10.18
CA MET A 1 2.39 -2.01 -10.13
C MET A 1 2.79 -1.60 -8.73
N ILE A 2 3.53 -0.50 -8.57
CA ILE A 2 4.02 -0.02 -7.27
C ILE A 2 3.70 1.47 -7.17
N SER A 3 3.14 1.90 -6.04
CA SER A 3 2.81 3.31 -5.80
C SER A 3 2.91 3.63 -4.30
N ALA A 4 3.03 4.91 -3.97
CA ALA A 4 2.85 5.41 -2.60
C ALA A 4 1.37 5.72 -2.30
N GLU A 5 0.54 5.94 -3.32
CA GLU A 5 -0.89 6.19 -3.18
C GLU A 5 -1.69 5.14 -3.96
N GLY A 6 -2.80 4.67 -3.41
CA GLY A 6 -3.71 3.75 -4.09
C GLY A 6 -4.73 3.15 -3.12
N PRO A 7 -5.79 2.50 -3.64
CA PRO A 7 -6.74 1.80 -2.79
C PRO A 7 -6.04 0.77 -1.88
N PRO A 8 -6.41 0.66 -0.60
CA PRO A 8 -7.62 1.18 0.03
C PRO A 8 -7.45 2.52 0.77
N LEU A 9 -6.41 3.32 0.47
CA LEU A 9 -6.31 4.67 1.02
C LEU A 9 -7.53 5.51 0.62
N LEU A 10 -8.06 6.30 1.55
CA LEU A 10 -9.22 7.17 1.33
C LEU A 10 -8.79 8.61 1.03
N HIS A 11 -7.63 9.04 1.55
CA HIS A 11 -7.16 10.43 1.52
C HIS A 11 -5.96 10.66 0.61
N ALA A 12 -6.04 10.28 -0.66
CA ALA A 12 -4.98 10.61 -1.60
C ALA A 12 -5.51 11.01 -2.99
N GLY A 13 -4.66 11.71 -3.76
CA GLY A 13 -5.06 12.55 -4.88
C GLY A 13 -5.45 11.78 -6.13
N ALA A 14 -5.36 12.44 -7.30
CA ALA A 14 -5.68 11.83 -8.60
C ALA A 14 -4.90 10.52 -8.91
N LEU A 15 -3.81 10.25 -8.18
CA LEU A 15 -3.08 8.99 -8.31
C LEU A 15 -3.88 7.79 -7.80
N ILE A 16 -4.74 7.95 -6.80
CA ILE A 16 -5.64 6.87 -6.34
C ILE A 16 -6.55 6.41 -7.47
N ASP A 17 -7.17 7.35 -8.17
CA ASP A 17 -8.10 7.04 -9.28
C ASP A 17 -7.41 6.23 -10.37
N VAL A 18 -6.14 6.57 -10.69
CA VAL A 18 -5.33 5.82 -11.65
C VAL A 18 -5.00 4.41 -11.12
N MET A 19 -4.64 4.31 -9.84
CA MET A 19 -4.26 3.06 -9.19
C MET A 19 -5.46 2.15 -8.88
N ASP A 20 -6.69 2.65 -8.96
CA ASP A 20 -7.91 1.84 -8.97
C ASP A 20 -8.27 1.38 -10.39
N ALA A 21 -8.34 2.33 -11.33
CA ALA A 21 -8.85 2.06 -12.68
C ALA A 21 -7.90 1.23 -13.55
N LEU A 22 -6.60 1.53 -13.57
CA LEU A 22 -5.66 0.89 -14.48
C LEU A 22 -5.42 -0.60 -14.15
N PRO A 23 -5.14 -0.99 -12.89
CA PRO A 23 -5.00 -2.41 -12.54
C PRO A 23 -6.27 -3.20 -12.80
N HIS A 24 -7.43 -2.61 -12.51
CA HIS A 24 -8.72 -3.22 -12.79
C HIS A 24 -8.88 -3.52 -14.28
N GLU A 25 -8.60 -2.55 -15.15
CA GLU A 25 -8.75 -2.71 -16.60
C GLU A 25 -7.71 -3.66 -17.21
N LEU A 26 -6.48 -3.68 -16.69
CA LEU A 26 -5.50 -4.69 -17.12
C LEU A 26 -5.96 -6.10 -16.74
N ARG A 27 -6.50 -6.28 -15.53
CA ARG A 27 -7.05 -7.56 -15.09
C ARG A 27 -8.28 -7.96 -15.90
N SER A 28 -9.18 -7.02 -16.23
CA SER A 28 -10.38 -7.29 -17.05
C SER A 28 -10.02 -7.85 -18.44
N ARG A 29 -8.82 -7.52 -18.94
CA ARG A 29 -8.25 -8.03 -20.19
C ARG A 29 -7.47 -9.34 -20.05
N GLY A 30 -7.48 -9.96 -18.87
CA GLY A 30 -6.87 -11.27 -18.61
C GLY A 30 -5.40 -11.21 -18.18
N HIS A 31 -4.87 -10.05 -17.82
CA HIS A 31 -3.54 -9.95 -17.25
C HIS A 31 -3.55 -10.27 -15.75
N GLU A 32 -2.49 -10.93 -15.27
CA GLU A 32 -2.23 -11.08 -13.84
C GLU A 32 -1.57 -9.79 -13.33
N VAL A 33 -2.27 -9.07 -12.45
CA VAL A 33 -1.83 -7.77 -11.95
C VAL A 33 -1.97 -7.72 -10.45
N ALA A 34 -0.91 -7.27 -9.79
CA ALA A 34 -0.90 -6.91 -8.39
C ALA A 34 -0.46 -5.46 -8.20
N VAL A 35 -0.93 -4.83 -7.13
CA VAL A 35 -0.50 -3.50 -6.69
C VAL A 35 0.20 -3.62 -5.35
N THR A 36 1.38 -3.00 -5.22
CA THR A 36 2.12 -2.93 -3.96
C THR A 36 2.10 -1.51 -3.43
N LEU A 37 1.69 -1.35 -2.17
CA LEU A 37 1.62 -0.08 -1.44
C LEU A 37 2.36 -0.18 -0.10
N PRO A 38 2.83 0.93 0.48
CA PRO A 38 3.18 0.97 1.89
C PRO A 38 1.96 0.71 2.79
N TYR A 39 2.16 0.01 3.90
CA TYR A 39 1.10 -0.22 4.89
C TYR A 39 0.99 0.98 5.84
N TYR A 40 0.28 2.02 5.39
CA TYR A 40 0.07 3.22 6.21
C TYR A 40 -0.91 2.98 7.36
N ARG A 41 -0.78 3.78 8.43
CA ARG A 41 -1.73 3.83 9.57
C ARG A 41 -3.18 3.87 9.12
N GLU A 42 -3.49 4.70 8.11
CA GLU A 42 -4.86 4.82 7.57
C GLU A 42 -5.41 3.50 7.04
N ILE A 43 -4.58 2.65 6.42
CA ILE A 43 -5.00 1.34 5.93
C ILE A 43 -5.21 0.39 7.12
N ARG A 44 -4.26 0.39 8.06
CA ARG A 44 -4.31 -0.44 9.27
C ARG A 44 -5.55 -0.19 10.11
N ASP A 45 -5.91 1.08 10.23
CA ASP A 45 -7.03 1.50 11.08
C ASP A 45 -8.36 1.52 10.31
N ASN A 46 -8.38 1.09 9.03
CA ASN A 46 -9.58 1.01 8.20
C ASN A 46 -10.37 -0.28 8.47
N PRO A 47 -11.51 -0.24 9.19
CA PRO A 47 -12.27 -1.45 9.53
C PRO A 47 -12.98 -2.10 8.34
N ALA A 48 -13.11 -1.39 7.21
CA ALA A 48 -13.75 -1.89 6.00
C ALA A 48 -12.81 -2.74 5.13
N PHE A 49 -11.50 -2.62 5.36
CA PHE A 49 -10.50 -3.41 4.67
C PHE A 49 -10.02 -4.55 5.59
N LYS A 50 -9.74 -5.71 4.99
CA LYS A 50 -9.15 -6.84 5.69
C LYS A 50 -7.95 -7.33 4.92
N GLU A 51 -6.80 -7.11 5.52
CA GLU A 51 -5.53 -7.66 5.11
C GLU A 51 -5.28 -9.01 5.79
N GLU A 52 -4.39 -9.78 5.19
CA GLU A 52 -3.91 -11.06 5.69
C GLU A 52 -2.39 -11.00 5.81
N ASP A 53 -1.87 -11.54 6.91
CA ASP A 53 -0.43 -11.73 7.08
C ASP A 53 0.03 -12.89 6.18
N THR A 54 1.06 -12.63 5.37
CA THR A 54 1.66 -13.63 4.49
C THR A 54 2.70 -14.50 5.20
N GLY A 55 3.17 -14.08 6.37
CA GLY A 55 4.32 -14.64 7.08
C GLY A 55 5.67 -14.32 6.44
N VAL A 56 5.70 -13.53 5.37
CA VAL A 56 6.92 -13.17 4.65
C VAL A 56 7.54 -11.93 5.27
N THR A 57 8.81 -12.05 5.65
CA THR A 57 9.65 -10.93 6.09
C THR A 57 10.87 -10.78 5.21
N VAL A 58 11.32 -9.53 5.04
CA VAL A 58 12.49 -9.20 4.23
C VAL A 58 13.36 -8.20 4.97
N ASP A 59 14.66 -8.51 5.09
CA ASP A 59 15.66 -7.58 5.61
C ASP A 59 15.97 -6.51 4.56
N VAL A 60 15.66 -5.26 4.86
CA VAL A 60 15.88 -4.10 3.99
C VAL A 60 16.92 -3.19 4.62
N ARG A 61 18.04 -2.98 3.92
CA ARG A 61 19.07 -2.04 4.36
C ARG A 61 18.76 -0.63 3.87
N VAL A 62 18.64 0.31 4.79
CA VAL A 62 18.46 1.75 4.54
C VAL A 62 19.62 2.50 5.19
N GLY A 63 20.59 2.93 4.38
CA GLY A 63 21.86 3.46 4.87
C GLY A 63 22.63 2.44 5.69
N ASP A 64 22.93 2.78 6.94
CA ASP A 64 23.68 1.93 7.86
C ASP A 64 22.82 1.05 8.77
N LYS A 65 21.49 1.18 8.68
CA LYS A 65 20.55 0.37 9.48
C LYS A 65 19.81 -0.64 8.60
N THR A 66 19.58 -1.83 9.14
CA THR A 66 18.69 -2.84 8.56
C THR A 66 17.35 -2.79 9.28
N TYR A 67 16.28 -2.83 8.50
CA TYR A 67 14.89 -2.90 8.95
C TYR A 67 14.27 -4.20 8.46
N ILE A 68 13.33 -4.75 9.23
CA ILE A 68 12.57 -5.93 8.83
C ILE A 68 11.24 -5.42 8.26
N ALA A 69 11.01 -5.65 6.97
CA ALA A 69 9.74 -5.36 6.31
C ALA A 69 8.86 -6.61 6.31
N GLU A 70 7.63 -6.49 6.77
CA GLU A 70 6.61 -7.54 6.72
C GLU A 70 5.74 -7.33 5.49
N TYR A 71 5.34 -8.41 4.83
CA TYR A 71 4.41 -8.35 3.70
C TYR A 71 3.03 -8.81 4.13
N LEU A 72 2.04 -7.94 3.92
CA LEU A 72 0.63 -8.28 4.07
C LEU A 72 0.00 -8.34 2.69
N GLN A 73 -1.15 -8.98 2.58
CA GLN A 73 -1.88 -9.09 1.32
C GLN A 73 -3.37 -8.80 1.51
N GLY A 74 -4.04 -8.47 0.41
CA GLY A 74 -5.48 -8.31 0.36
C GLY A 74 -5.95 -8.18 -1.07
N HIS A 75 -7.21 -7.79 -1.25
CA HIS A 75 -7.79 -7.59 -2.58
C HIS A 75 -8.63 -6.34 -2.64
N THR A 76 -8.63 -5.67 -3.80
CA THR A 76 -9.65 -4.64 -4.08
C THR A 76 -11.03 -5.30 -4.22
N PRO A 77 -12.14 -4.54 -4.11
CA PRO A 77 -13.47 -5.04 -4.45
C PRO A 77 -13.58 -5.58 -5.88
N SER A 78 -12.74 -5.08 -6.80
CA SER A 78 -12.65 -5.54 -8.19
C SER A 78 -11.78 -6.78 -8.38
N GLY A 79 -11.24 -7.36 -7.30
CA GLY A 79 -10.46 -8.59 -7.30
C GLY A 79 -9.01 -8.44 -7.76
N VAL A 80 -8.47 -7.22 -7.74
CA VAL A 80 -7.03 -6.97 -7.97
C VAL A 80 -6.26 -7.35 -6.71
N GLN A 81 -5.17 -8.10 -6.86
CA GLN A 81 -4.30 -8.47 -5.75
C GLN A 81 -3.59 -7.22 -5.20
N LEU A 82 -3.64 -7.05 -3.89
CA LEU A 82 -2.90 -6.03 -3.16
C LEU A 82 -1.81 -6.67 -2.31
N PHE A 83 -0.64 -6.05 -2.29
CA PHE A 83 0.43 -6.34 -1.34
C PHE A 83 0.77 -5.07 -0.57
N PHE A 84 0.98 -5.20 0.73
CA PHE A 84 1.37 -4.09 1.58
C PHE A 84 2.74 -4.36 2.20
N VAL A 85 3.61 -3.36 2.12
CA VAL A 85 4.91 -3.39 2.79
C VAL A 85 4.75 -2.70 4.13
N ARG A 86 4.79 -3.45 5.21
CA ARG A 86 4.74 -2.92 6.57
C ARG A 86 6.13 -2.73 7.13
N CYS A 87 6.40 -1.51 7.56
CA CYS A 87 7.55 -1.11 8.36
C CYS A 87 7.13 0.15 9.12
N ASP A 88 6.70 -0.05 10.36
CA ASP A 88 5.98 0.98 11.12
C ASP A 88 6.87 2.22 11.34
N GLU A 89 8.20 2.08 11.39
CA GLU A 89 9.14 3.22 11.46
C GLU A 89 9.08 4.17 10.27
N PHE A 90 8.55 3.74 9.13
CA PHE A 90 8.36 4.59 7.94
C PHE A 90 6.89 4.95 7.68
N PHE A 91 5.97 4.03 7.98
CA PHE A 91 4.59 4.10 7.47
C PHE A 91 3.53 4.29 8.56
N ASP A 92 3.88 4.16 9.85
CA ASP A 92 2.98 4.52 10.95
C ASP A 92 2.95 6.04 11.18
N ARG A 93 2.30 6.74 10.26
CA ARG A 93 2.18 8.21 10.23
C ARG A 93 0.79 8.67 9.80
N ASP A 94 0.40 9.87 10.20
CA ASP A 94 -0.93 10.44 9.95
C ASP A 94 -1.17 10.91 8.50
N GLY A 95 -0.11 11.06 7.69
CA GLY A 95 -0.25 11.50 6.31
C GLY A 95 0.91 11.06 5.41
N ILE A 96 0.65 11.03 4.09
CA ILE A 96 1.62 10.56 3.09
C ILE A 96 2.67 11.63 2.76
N TYR A 97 2.28 12.91 2.74
CA TYR A 97 3.10 14.05 2.30
C TYR A 97 3.55 15.00 3.42
N GLY A 98 3.33 14.62 4.69
CA GLY A 98 3.67 15.41 5.87
C GLY A 98 2.45 15.88 6.67
N GLU A 99 2.67 16.48 7.84
CA GLU A 99 1.62 16.97 8.72
C GLU A 99 1.22 18.41 8.33
N HIS A 100 -0.09 18.66 8.22
CA HIS A 100 -0.64 20.00 7.99
C HIS A 100 -0.11 20.75 6.74
N GLY A 101 0.30 20.02 5.70
CA GLY A 101 0.81 20.61 4.44
C GLY A 101 2.27 21.06 4.49
N THR A 102 3.00 20.72 5.55
CA THR A 102 4.46 20.90 5.61
C THR A 102 5.12 19.62 5.11
N ALA A 103 5.85 19.71 4.00
CA ALA A 103 6.67 18.60 3.53
C ALA A 103 7.76 18.25 4.55
N TYR A 104 8.02 16.96 4.72
CA TYR A 104 9.12 16.42 5.53
C TYR A 104 10.50 16.77 4.97
#